data_AF-A0A917ALE9-F1
#
_entry.id   AF-A0A917ALE9-F1
#
_cell.length_a   1.000
_cell.length_b   1.000
_cell.length_c   1.000
_cell.angle_alpha   90.00
_cell.angle_beta   90.00
_cell.angle_gamma   90.00
#
_symmetry.space_group_name_H-M   'P 1'
#
loop_
_entity.id
_entity.type
_entity.pdbx_description
1 polymer ?
#
loop_
_entity_poly.entity_id
_entity_poly.type
_entity_poly.pdbx_seq_one_letter_code
_entity_poly.pdbx_strand_id
1 'polypeptide(L)'
;MSRSRALDALEQQMWALTDVQPFDVQWQIQDLTASGVRTIGAGAHIQAASFSTRKVSVLLACLARVHRGDLCLGMRLPIAEEHRAGVQAGIMKNMAAGVELTLEDHLRQMMITSDNICTQLVFEAIGRAAGDPLEEVNRYVTEVGLTATVHREIFPRTGELSWDHSIEQMTVTSAADQVQLLGALGRATGCEGAAAQLCITPVLARFAVGLMRQIHTPRLGAETRSVDFAEKNGRGLRGLSQVGLALAEDGGPVAAAAVFAENVPAELAGGQPGRVAAYDLFSAVGRAVEAWYTGDAAPAAPGQVQVASRGAVTGGVGRSGQVPRPWAAVRALGTAGSGSRGVRGLEHRAAQSHPLAGAGKLLAVLALAERAEHQPGLSETAVEITASHRRRASNGPLRTLTGELTVSLADALALVVSTSDVAAALAVRDSLEGHGLRLESEVQRLLDQLRAHGAPLPATRVMMWEGDSAPTGDLIAGETSPQDLVEILARLSAAGGLGSLAEADAAGVSAGAAGRVLGWMSQVFEPAGLAFALPGCGPRGVPQWSLSAAEPHATEATRGWASVLITHQGADPISGTVACAAAYVPEGDASSGLPADVHGVLGQLGLEAYRAVEGRGLPQS
;
A
#
# COMPACT_ATOMS: atom_id res chain seq x y z
N MET A 1 0.57 -7.24 38.94
CA MET A 1 2.01 -7.00 38.67
C MET A 1 2.26 -5.49 38.79
N SER A 2 3.37 -5.00 39.36
CA SER A 2 3.60 -3.54 39.39
C SER A 2 3.85 -3.03 37.96
N ARG A 3 3.37 -1.82 37.62
CA ARG A 3 3.47 -1.28 36.25
C ARG A 3 4.91 -1.20 35.73
N SER A 4 5.88 -1.01 36.62
CA SER A 4 7.31 -1.10 36.29
C SER A 4 7.69 -2.48 35.75
N ARG A 5 7.31 -3.55 36.46
CA ARG A 5 7.59 -4.93 36.02
C ARG A 5 6.87 -5.29 34.72
N ALA A 6 5.74 -4.65 34.43
CA ALA A 6 5.02 -4.85 33.17
C ALA A 6 5.78 -4.23 31.98
N LEU A 7 6.33 -3.02 32.13
CA LEU A 7 7.13 -2.39 31.08
C LEU A 7 8.46 -3.13 30.84
N ASP A 8 9.09 -3.64 31.90
CA ASP A 8 10.30 -4.48 31.79
C ASP A 8 10.02 -5.78 31.01
N ALA A 9 8.82 -6.36 31.18
CA ALA A 9 8.41 -7.55 30.44
C ALA A 9 8.16 -7.25 28.95
N LEU A 10 7.58 -6.09 28.63
CA LEU A 10 7.46 -5.61 27.24
C LEU A 10 8.85 -5.42 26.61
N GLU A 11 9.80 -4.83 27.34
CA GLU A 11 11.17 -4.67 26.85
C GLU A 11 11.83 -6.01 26.52
N GLN A 12 11.70 -7.02 27.38
CA GLN A 12 12.20 -8.36 27.11
C GLN A 12 11.55 -9.00 25.88
N GLN A 13 10.24 -8.80 25.71
CA GLN A 13 9.53 -9.28 24.52
C GLN A 13 10.03 -8.59 23.26
N MET A 14 10.25 -7.28 23.31
CA MET A 14 10.80 -6.52 22.19
C MET A 14 12.19 -7.02 21.81
N TRP A 15 13.09 -7.27 22.77
CA TRP A 15 14.39 -7.90 22.50
C TRP A 15 14.23 -9.25 21.78
N ALA A 16 13.32 -10.11 22.25
CA ALA A 16 13.07 -11.40 21.60
C ALA A 16 12.55 -11.26 20.16
N LEU A 17 11.77 -10.22 19.85
CA LEU A 17 11.28 -9.94 18.50
C LEU A 17 12.39 -9.41 17.58
N THR A 18 13.30 -8.58 18.10
CA THR A 18 14.31 -7.88 17.30
C THR A 18 15.61 -8.65 17.14
N ASP A 19 16.06 -9.40 18.15
CA ASP A 19 17.36 -10.11 18.13
C ASP A 19 17.42 -11.25 17.10
N VAL A 20 16.25 -11.75 16.69
CA VAL A 20 16.14 -12.83 15.70
C VAL A 20 16.14 -12.34 14.25
N GLN A 21 16.09 -11.02 14.04
CA GLN A 21 15.98 -10.44 12.71
C GLN A 21 17.33 -10.41 12.01
N PRO A 22 17.39 -10.73 10.70
CA PRO A 22 18.64 -10.71 9.92
C PRO A 22 18.98 -9.32 9.36
N PHE A 23 18.38 -8.27 9.91
CA PHE A 23 18.53 -6.87 9.52
C PHE A 23 18.53 -5.99 10.78
N ASP A 24 19.01 -4.76 10.66
CA ASP A 24 19.17 -3.88 11.81
C ASP A 24 17.81 -3.34 12.25
N VAL A 25 17.53 -3.36 13.56
CA VAL A 25 16.29 -2.82 14.12
C VAL A 25 16.60 -1.77 15.18
N GLN A 26 16.09 -0.56 15.01
CA GLN A 26 16.08 0.48 16.04
C GLN A 26 14.65 0.77 16.47
N TRP A 27 14.41 0.89 17.78
CA TRP A 27 13.05 1.10 18.27
C TRP A 27 13.01 1.83 19.61
N GLN A 28 11.87 2.45 19.88
CA GLN A 28 11.52 2.98 21.20
C GLN A 28 10.01 2.87 21.43
N ILE A 29 9.62 2.65 22.68
CA ILE A 29 8.22 2.70 23.15
C ILE A 29 8.16 3.59 24.40
N GLN A 30 7.16 4.46 24.47
CA GLN A 30 6.85 5.31 25.61
C GLN A 30 5.48 4.95 26.21
N ASP A 31 5.43 4.75 27.52
CA ASP A 31 4.18 4.65 28.29
C ASP A 31 3.55 6.05 28.46
N LEU A 32 2.31 6.23 28.02
CA LEU A 32 1.55 7.48 28.15
C LEU A 32 0.43 7.40 29.21
N THR A 33 0.25 6.25 29.83
CA THR A 33 -0.78 6.02 30.85
C THR A 33 -0.32 6.36 32.27
N ALA A 34 0.99 6.38 32.51
CA ALA A 34 1.57 6.71 33.80
C ALA A 34 1.71 8.23 33.99
N SER A 35 1.68 8.70 35.24
CA SER A 35 1.85 10.12 35.60
C SER A 35 3.28 10.65 35.40
N GLY A 36 4.15 9.92 34.69
CA GLY A 36 5.53 10.28 34.40
C GLY A 36 6.03 9.60 33.13
N VAL A 37 7.03 10.20 32.48
CA VAL A 37 7.59 9.68 31.23
C VAL A 37 8.44 8.44 31.53
N ARG A 38 8.06 7.31 30.94
CA ARG A 38 8.86 6.08 30.93
C ARG A 38 9.00 5.59 29.50
N THR A 39 10.22 5.24 29.13
CA THR A 39 10.57 4.77 27.79
C THR A 39 11.47 3.54 27.87
N ILE A 40 11.28 2.62 26.94
CA ILE A 40 12.14 1.46 26.69
C ILE A 40 12.55 1.48 25.22
N GLY A 41 13.73 0.97 24.86
CA GLY A 41 14.17 1.00 23.46
C GLY A 41 15.60 0.54 23.25
N ALA A 42 15.89 0.18 22.00
CA ALA A 42 17.22 -0.22 21.53
C ALA A 42 17.63 0.61 20.31
N GLY A 43 18.86 1.14 20.32
CA GLY A 43 19.34 2.00 19.23
C GLY A 43 18.51 3.29 19.04
N ALA A 44 17.73 3.69 20.05
CA ALA A 44 16.68 4.70 19.91
C ALA A 44 17.15 6.08 19.41
N HIS A 45 18.41 6.42 19.66
CA HIS A 45 19.03 7.70 19.28
C HIS A 45 19.86 7.62 17.98
N ILE A 46 19.95 6.45 17.36
CA ILE A 46 20.62 6.29 16.06
C ILE A 46 19.76 6.99 15.00
N GLN A 47 20.40 7.81 14.16
CA GLN A 47 19.73 8.43 13.02
C GLN A 47 19.46 7.39 11.94
N ALA A 48 18.19 7.31 11.52
CA ALA A 48 17.72 6.51 10.42
C ALA A 48 17.09 7.42 9.35
N ALA A 49 16.97 6.89 8.13
CA ALA A 49 16.29 7.58 7.07
C ALA A 49 14.80 7.69 7.42
N SER A 50 14.29 8.91 7.49
CA SER A 50 12.90 9.13 7.90
C SER A 50 11.89 8.71 6.83
N PHE A 51 12.28 8.78 5.55
CA PHE A 51 11.40 8.60 4.41
C PHE A 51 10.09 9.37 4.57
N SER A 52 8.97 8.70 4.84
CA SER A 52 7.66 9.32 5.03
C SER A 52 7.22 9.43 6.49
N THR A 53 7.96 8.90 7.47
CA THR A 53 7.65 9.14 8.90
C THR A 53 7.85 10.61 9.28
N ARG A 54 8.77 11.31 8.60
CA ARG A 54 8.92 12.78 8.67
C ARG A 54 7.62 13.56 8.45
N LYS A 55 6.62 12.99 7.77
CA LYS A 55 5.38 13.70 7.45
C LYS A 55 4.57 14.00 8.71
N VAL A 56 4.82 13.30 9.82
CA VAL A 56 4.25 13.64 11.13
C VAL A 56 4.74 15.02 11.61
N SER A 57 6.05 15.31 11.53
CA SER A 57 6.57 16.63 11.91
C SER A 57 6.13 17.73 10.92
N VAL A 58 6.08 17.42 9.61
CA VAL A 58 5.56 18.36 8.60
C VAL A 58 4.09 18.71 8.84
N LEU A 59 3.26 17.70 9.13
CA LEU A 59 1.85 17.88 9.49
C LEU A 59 1.72 18.85 10.67
N LEU A 60 2.45 18.61 11.76
CA LEU A 60 2.33 19.43 12.96
C LEU A 60 2.90 20.84 12.75
N ALA A 61 3.99 20.99 11.98
CA ALA A 61 4.49 22.31 11.58
C ALA A 61 3.44 23.12 10.79
N CYS A 62 2.74 22.47 9.84
CA CYS A 62 1.65 23.09 9.10
C CYS A 62 0.48 23.46 10.02
N LEU A 63 0.06 22.57 10.92
CA LEU A 63 -1.04 22.83 11.85
C LEU A 63 -0.71 23.93 12.86
N ALA A 64 0.56 24.07 13.26
CA ALA A 64 0.99 25.18 14.10
C ALA A 64 0.81 26.53 13.40
N ARG A 65 1.03 26.58 12.08
CA ARG A 65 0.74 27.77 11.24
C ARG A 65 -0.75 28.02 11.08
N VAL A 66 -1.56 26.98 10.94
CA VAL A 66 -3.02 27.09 10.97
C VAL A 66 -3.49 27.68 12.29
N HIS A 67 -2.95 27.22 13.42
CA HIS A 67 -3.28 27.76 14.73
C HIS A 67 -2.94 29.25 14.88
N ARG A 68 -1.79 29.67 14.33
CA ARG A 68 -1.35 31.07 14.33
C ARG A 68 -2.18 31.98 13.40
N GLY A 69 -2.99 31.40 12.51
CA GLY A 69 -3.77 32.13 11.51
C GLY A 69 -3.00 32.45 10.24
N ASP A 70 -1.78 31.92 10.07
CA ASP A 70 -0.95 32.13 8.88
C ASP A 70 -1.46 31.31 7.68
N LEU A 71 -2.09 30.16 7.97
CA LEU A 71 -2.65 29.23 6.98
C LEU A 71 -4.12 28.92 7.29
N CYS A 72 -4.88 28.57 6.25
CA CYS A 72 -6.27 28.14 6.38
C CYS A 72 -6.44 26.75 5.76
N LEU A 73 -7.03 25.80 6.50
CA LEU A 73 -7.28 24.44 6.00
C LEU A 73 -8.12 24.41 4.71
N GLY A 74 -9.04 25.36 4.55
CA GLY A 74 -9.89 25.47 3.36
C GLY A 74 -9.25 26.14 2.15
N MET A 75 -8.01 26.63 2.24
CA MET A 75 -7.33 27.23 1.09
C MET A 75 -7.11 26.18 0.00
N ARG A 76 -7.32 26.55 -1.28
CA ARG A 76 -7.16 25.64 -2.41
C ARG A 76 -5.77 25.75 -3.02
N LEU A 77 -5.18 24.60 -3.33
CA LEU A 77 -3.86 24.48 -3.92
C LEU A 77 -3.96 23.57 -5.16
N PRO A 78 -3.73 24.10 -6.38
CA PRO A 78 -3.78 23.33 -7.61
C PRO A 78 -2.56 22.41 -7.75
N ILE A 79 -2.79 21.21 -8.30
CA ILE A 79 -1.73 20.30 -8.74
C ILE A 79 -1.35 20.67 -10.18
N ALA A 80 -0.26 21.41 -10.35
CA ALA A 80 0.29 21.70 -11.68
C ALA A 80 1.22 20.58 -12.19
N GLU A 81 1.46 20.55 -13.50
CA GLU A 81 2.27 19.51 -14.17
C GLU A 81 3.70 19.39 -13.60
N GLU A 82 4.30 20.51 -13.21
CA GLU A 82 5.64 20.55 -12.62
C GLU A 82 5.77 19.77 -11.30
N HIS A 83 4.68 19.67 -10.52
CA HIS A 83 4.68 18.89 -9.27
C HIS A 83 4.79 17.39 -9.53
N ARG A 84 4.46 16.91 -10.73
CA ARG A 84 4.44 15.48 -11.06
C ARG A 84 5.82 14.95 -11.42
N ALA A 85 6.75 15.83 -11.79
CA ALA A 85 8.08 15.46 -12.25
C ALA A 85 8.87 14.71 -11.15
N GLY A 86 9.31 13.49 -11.48
CA GLY A 86 10.16 12.67 -10.59
C GLY A 86 9.45 12.05 -9.39
N VAL A 87 8.14 12.24 -9.22
CA VAL A 87 7.38 11.72 -8.07
C VAL A 87 7.19 10.21 -8.14
N GLN A 88 7.67 9.52 -7.11
CA GLN A 88 7.60 8.06 -7.02
C GLN A 88 6.36 7.55 -6.27
N ALA A 89 5.89 8.28 -5.26
CA ALA A 89 4.84 7.82 -4.33
C ALA A 89 3.68 8.81 -4.22
N GLY A 90 2.49 8.25 -3.98
CA GLY A 90 1.23 9.00 -3.97
C GLY A 90 0.30 8.59 -5.10
N ILE A 91 -0.95 8.99 -4.97
CA ILE A 91 -2.02 8.69 -5.92
C ILE A 91 -2.28 9.87 -6.87
N MET A 92 -1.89 11.08 -6.46
CA MET A 92 -2.09 12.31 -7.23
C MET A 92 -1.21 12.37 -8.48
N LYS A 93 -0.08 11.65 -8.50
CA LYS A 93 0.78 11.56 -9.70
C LYS A 93 0.05 10.98 -10.91
N ASN A 94 -1.00 10.19 -10.66
CA ASN A 94 -1.83 9.53 -11.66
C ASN A 94 -2.97 10.41 -12.17
N MET A 95 -3.19 11.59 -11.59
CA MET A 95 -4.23 12.52 -12.03
C MET A 95 -3.66 13.52 -13.05
N ALA A 96 -4.51 13.99 -13.96
CA ALA A 96 -4.20 15.14 -14.80
C ALA A 96 -3.92 16.40 -13.97
N ALA A 97 -3.06 17.27 -14.49
CA ALA A 97 -2.82 18.58 -13.90
C ALA A 97 -4.09 19.45 -13.91
N GLY A 98 -4.18 20.36 -12.94
CA GLY A 98 -5.31 21.28 -12.76
C GLY A 98 -6.31 20.83 -11.70
N VAL A 99 -6.18 19.63 -11.13
CA VAL A 99 -6.96 19.21 -9.96
C VAL A 99 -6.64 20.12 -8.77
N GLU A 100 -7.66 20.70 -8.16
CA GLU A 100 -7.54 21.56 -6.98
C GLU A 100 -8.07 20.87 -5.73
N LEU A 101 -7.21 20.73 -4.72
CA LEU A 101 -7.57 20.23 -3.41
C LEU A 101 -7.41 21.32 -2.35
N THR A 102 -8.15 21.19 -1.25
CA THR A 102 -7.93 22.05 -0.08
C THR A 102 -6.61 21.68 0.62
N LEU A 103 -6.04 22.59 1.43
CA LEU A 103 -4.89 22.25 2.28
C LEU A 103 -5.21 21.08 3.22
N GLU A 104 -6.45 20.99 3.72
CA GLU A 104 -6.92 19.83 4.48
C GLU A 104 -6.78 18.53 3.69
N ASP A 105 -7.21 18.52 2.43
CA ASP A 105 -7.15 17.36 1.56
C ASP A 105 -5.72 16.98 1.17
N HIS A 106 -4.83 17.97 1.02
CA HIS A 106 -3.40 17.72 0.87
C HIS A 106 -2.80 17.07 2.12
N LEU A 107 -3.16 17.54 3.32
CA LEU A 107 -2.73 16.89 4.58
C LEU A 107 -3.28 15.47 4.69
N ARG A 108 -4.54 15.24 4.28
CA ARG A 108 -5.15 13.90 4.23
C ARG A 108 -4.34 12.96 3.33
N GLN A 109 -4.10 13.32 2.07
CA GLN A 109 -3.33 12.47 1.16
C GLN A 109 -1.86 12.31 1.60
N MET A 110 -1.24 13.36 2.14
CA MET A 110 0.10 13.28 2.73
C MET A 110 0.21 12.22 3.83
N MET A 111 -0.84 12.06 4.65
CA MET A 111 -0.83 11.09 5.75
C MET A 111 -1.35 9.71 5.33
N ILE A 112 -2.44 9.67 4.55
CA ILE A 112 -3.18 8.44 4.20
C ILE A 112 -2.44 7.62 3.16
N THR A 113 -2.14 8.24 2.02
CA THR A 113 -1.46 7.63 0.86
C THR A 113 0.00 8.05 0.78
N SER A 114 0.53 8.74 1.81
CA SER A 114 1.91 9.20 1.77
C SER A 114 2.24 10.00 0.51
N ASP A 115 1.29 10.78 0.01
CA ASP A 115 1.41 11.41 -1.31
C ASP A 115 2.49 12.49 -1.33
N ASN A 116 3.45 12.37 -2.25
CA ASN A 116 4.59 13.29 -2.33
C ASN A 116 4.25 14.61 -3.03
N ILE A 117 3.27 14.63 -3.95
CA ILE A 117 2.77 15.89 -4.54
C ILE A 117 2.08 16.71 -3.45
N CYS A 118 1.20 16.07 -2.67
CA CYS A 118 0.55 16.74 -1.56
C CYS A 118 1.55 17.18 -0.49
N THR A 119 2.60 16.38 -0.23
CA THR A 119 3.69 16.79 0.67
C THR A 119 4.38 18.05 0.16
N GLN A 120 4.72 18.11 -1.13
CA GLN A 120 5.34 19.28 -1.74
C GLN A 120 4.44 20.51 -1.61
N LEU A 121 3.15 20.39 -1.92
CA LEU A 121 2.19 21.49 -1.81
C LEU A 121 1.99 21.98 -0.36
N VAL A 122 2.13 21.10 0.63
CA VAL A 122 2.17 21.50 2.05
C VAL A 122 3.43 22.30 2.38
N PHE A 123 4.61 21.89 1.89
CA PHE A 123 5.83 22.71 2.02
C PHE A 123 5.67 24.05 1.31
N GLU A 124 5.10 24.10 0.12
CA GLU A 124 4.84 25.35 -0.60
C GLU A 124 3.88 26.26 0.17
N ALA A 125 2.83 25.71 0.79
CA ALA A 125 1.94 26.48 1.64
C ALA A 125 2.69 27.09 2.83
N ILE A 126 3.53 26.30 3.51
CA ILE A 126 4.40 26.80 4.59
C ILE A 126 5.33 27.90 4.07
N GLY A 127 5.95 27.71 2.90
CA GLY A 127 6.86 28.67 2.32
C GLY A 127 6.19 29.99 1.93
N ARG A 128 4.97 29.93 1.38
CA ARG A 128 4.15 31.13 1.11
C ARG A 128 3.84 31.92 2.38
N ALA A 129 3.68 31.25 3.51
CA ALA A 129 3.39 31.89 4.80
C ALA A 129 4.64 32.41 5.53
N ALA A 130 5.83 31.84 5.26
CA ALA A 130 6.96 31.97 6.18
C ALA A 130 8.35 32.11 5.55
N GLY A 131 8.48 32.01 4.23
CA GLY A 131 9.77 32.07 3.55
C GLY A 131 10.30 30.69 3.15
N ASP A 132 11.50 30.32 3.59
CA ASP A 132 12.10 29.02 3.25
C ASP A 132 11.35 27.89 3.98
N PRO A 133 10.65 26.99 3.27
CA PRO A 133 9.81 26.00 3.92
C PRO A 133 10.62 24.90 4.64
N LEU A 134 11.87 24.63 4.25
CA LEU A 134 12.73 23.67 4.95
C LEU A 134 13.30 24.26 6.23
N GLU A 135 13.76 25.52 6.18
CA GLU A 135 14.22 26.23 7.38
C GLU A 135 13.08 26.27 8.42
N GLU A 136 11.86 26.54 7.98
CA GLU A 136 10.70 26.67 8.83
C GLU A 136 10.27 25.36 9.50
N VAL A 137 10.31 24.25 8.75
CA VAL A 137 10.06 22.93 9.33
C VAL A 137 11.20 22.51 10.26
N ASN A 138 12.46 22.80 9.92
CA ASN A 138 13.61 22.51 10.80
C ASN A 138 13.59 23.33 12.10
N ARG A 139 13.16 24.60 12.02
CA ARG A 139 12.93 25.45 13.18
C ARG A 139 11.84 24.84 14.07
N TYR A 140 10.71 24.43 13.49
CA TYR A 140 9.64 23.78 14.23
C TYR A 140 10.11 22.51 14.96
N VAL A 141 10.80 21.58 14.27
CA VAL A 141 11.28 20.34 14.92
C VAL A 141 12.29 20.61 16.03
N THR A 142 13.12 21.65 15.90
CA THR A 142 14.03 22.10 16.96
C THR A 142 13.24 22.66 18.16
N GLU A 143 12.22 23.49 17.92
CA GLU A 143 11.37 24.09 18.96
C GLU A 143 10.60 23.04 19.77
N VAL A 144 10.13 21.98 19.12
CA VAL A 144 9.46 20.85 19.80
C VAL A 144 10.44 19.79 20.34
N GLY A 145 11.74 20.06 20.25
CA GLY A 145 12.81 19.30 20.91
C GLY A 145 13.26 18.03 20.19
N LEU A 146 13.04 17.90 18.88
CA LEU A 146 13.50 16.76 18.08
C LEU A 146 14.94 17.00 17.61
N THR A 147 15.90 16.45 18.35
CA THR A 147 17.33 16.79 18.18
C THR A 147 18.04 15.98 17.10
N ALA A 148 17.49 14.83 16.70
CA ALA A 148 18.03 13.97 15.67
C ALA A 148 17.27 14.08 14.33
N THR A 149 16.18 14.86 14.28
CA THR A 149 15.32 15.05 13.11
C THR A 149 15.78 16.24 12.30
N VAL A 150 16.15 16.01 11.04
CA VAL A 150 16.64 17.06 10.13
C VAL A 150 16.05 16.86 8.74
N HIS A 151 15.27 17.85 8.29
CA HIS A 151 14.71 17.92 6.94
C HIS A 151 15.72 18.53 5.98
N ARG A 152 16.18 17.74 5.00
CA ARG A 152 17.20 18.16 4.01
C ARG A 152 16.66 18.40 2.61
N GLU A 153 15.45 17.93 2.33
CA GLU A 153 14.81 18.01 1.01
C GLU A 153 13.29 18.16 1.17
N ILE A 154 12.61 18.84 0.25
CA ILE A 154 11.14 18.97 0.29
C ILE A 154 10.47 17.64 -0.06
N PHE A 155 10.97 16.98 -1.10
CA PHE A 155 10.52 15.66 -1.53
C PHE A 155 11.72 14.72 -1.70
N PRO A 156 11.60 13.46 -1.26
CA PRO A 156 12.69 12.50 -1.35
C PRO A 156 12.92 12.05 -2.79
N ARG A 157 14.12 12.34 -3.33
CA ARG A 157 14.54 11.87 -4.66
C ARG A 157 15.11 10.46 -4.62
N THR A 158 14.36 9.52 -4.03
CA THR A 158 14.82 8.13 -3.80
C THR A 158 15.16 7.37 -5.08
N GLY A 159 14.60 7.76 -6.23
CA GLY A 159 14.95 7.19 -7.53
C GLY A 159 16.36 7.56 -8.02
N GLU A 160 16.94 8.64 -7.50
CA GLU A 160 18.29 9.12 -7.85
C GLU A 160 19.37 8.55 -6.90
N LEU A 161 18.97 7.92 -5.80
CA LEU A 161 19.90 7.39 -4.81
C LEU A 161 20.46 6.04 -5.26
N SER A 162 21.79 5.87 -5.14
CA SER A 162 22.42 4.56 -5.20
C SER A 162 22.00 3.71 -3.99
N TRP A 163 22.12 2.39 -4.10
CA TRP A 163 21.78 1.48 -2.99
C TRP A 163 22.59 1.77 -1.71
N ASP A 164 23.85 2.17 -1.87
CA ASP A 164 24.83 2.46 -0.83
C ASP A 164 24.90 3.94 -0.39
N HIS A 165 23.90 4.75 -0.75
CA HIS A 165 23.84 6.18 -0.43
C HIS A 165 24.09 6.49 1.07
N SER A 166 24.67 7.67 1.33
CA SER A 166 24.95 8.13 2.68
C SER A 166 23.70 8.64 3.39
N ILE A 167 23.60 8.36 4.70
CA ILE A 167 22.56 8.90 5.58
C ILE A 167 22.58 10.43 5.66
N GLU A 168 23.75 11.05 5.42
CA GLU A 168 23.94 12.51 5.44
C GLU A 168 23.21 13.22 4.31
N GLN A 169 22.93 12.50 3.22
CA GLN A 169 22.22 13.03 2.04
C GLN A 169 20.69 12.97 2.20
N MET A 170 20.18 12.35 3.26
CA MET A 170 18.75 12.08 3.42
C MET A 170 18.12 12.95 4.50
N THR A 171 16.79 13.11 4.46
CA THR A 171 16.06 13.57 5.64
C THR A 171 16.04 12.48 6.70
N VAL A 172 16.51 12.78 7.90
CA VAL A 172 16.73 11.81 8.98
C VAL A 172 15.84 12.08 10.19
N THR A 173 15.67 11.05 11.01
CA THR A 173 15.02 11.09 12.33
C THR A 173 15.64 10.00 13.20
N SER A 174 15.27 9.94 14.47
CA SER A 174 15.54 8.78 15.35
C SER A 174 14.22 8.17 15.84
N ALA A 175 14.27 6.95 16.39
CA ALA A 175 13.10 6.37 17.07
C ALA A 175 12.70 7.21 18.30
N ALA A 176 13.69 7.78 18.99
CA ALA A 176 13.47 8.63 20.15
C ALA A 176 12.71 9.92 19.81
N ASP A 177 13.10 10.60 18.73
CA ASP A 177 12.42 11.82 18.29
C ASP A 177 10.97 11.52 17.88
N GLN A 178 10.74 10.43 17.14
CA GLN A 178 9.39 10.06 16.71
C GLN A 178 8.50 9.72 17.91
N VAL A 179 8.99 8.94 18.88
CA VAL A 179 8.26 8.64 20.11
C VAL A 179 7.99 9.90 20.93
N GLN A 180 8.97 10.81 21.06
CA GLN A 180 8.77 12.09 21.73
C GLN A 180 7.66 12.92 21.09
N LEU A 181 7.69 13.06 19.76
CA LEU A 181 6.69 13.82 19.00
C LEU A 181 5.29 13.20 19.16
N LEU A 182 5.18 11.89 19.00
CA LEU A 182 3.92 11.15 19.11
C LEU A 182 3.37 11.17 20.54
N GLY A 183 4.24 11.03 21.54
CA GLY A 183 3.84 11.13 22.95
C GLY A 183 3.35 12.53 23.30
N ALA A 184 3.99 13.59 22.78
CA ALA A 184 3.51 14.96 22.92
C ALA A 184 2.15 15.15 22.21
N LEU A 185 2.00 14.63 20.99
CA LEU A 185 0.76 14.68 20.23
C LEU A 185 -0.39 13.98 20.96
N GLY A 186 -0.14 12.77 21.49
CA GLY A 186 -1.12 12.02 22.27
C GLY A 186 -1.62 12.82 23.47
N ARG A 187 -0.71 13.40 24.26
CA ARG A 187 -1.09 14.27 25.40
C ARG A 187 -1.84 15.53 24.96
N ALA A 188 -1.46 16.14 23.84
CA ALA A 188 -2.09 17.33 23.31
C ALA A 188 -3.57 17.13 22.96
N THR A 189 -4.02 15.90 22.67
CA THR A 189 -5.43 15.61 22.36
C THR A 189 -6.41 15.97 23.48
N GLY A 190 -5.96 15.97 24.74
CA GLY A 190 -6.77 16.24 25.93
C GLY A 190 -6.20 17.30 26.88
N CYS A 191 -5.03 17.88 26.59
CA CYS A 191 -4.36 18.82 27.48
C CYS A 191 -3.88 20.07 26.73
N GLU A 192 -4.45 21.24 27.07
CA GLU A 192 -4.09 22.55 26.49
C GLU A 192 -2.59 22.86 26.66
N GLY A 193 -2.01 22.57 27.83
CA GLY A 193 -0.59 22.82 28.09
C GLY A 193 0.32 21.98 27.19
N ALA A 194 -0.05 20.71 26.95
CA ALA A 194 0.70 19.85 26.03
C ALA A 194 0.50 20.27 24.57
N ALA A 195 -0.70 20.72 24.19
CA ALA A 195 -0.97 21.25 22.85
C ALA A 195 -0.18 22.54 22.57
N ALA A 196 -0.06 23.43 23.56
CA ALA A 196 0.73 24.65 23.47
C ALA A 196 2.23 24.36 23.23
N GLN A 197 2.78 23.28 23.81
CA GLN A 197 4.16 22.85 23.54
C GLN A 197 4.38 22.47 22.06
N LEU A 198 3.33 22.00 21.38
CA LEU A 198 3.34 21.71 19.95
C LEU A 198 2.86 22.90 19.09
N CYS A 199 2.64 24.07 19.69
CA CYS A 199 2.09 25.26 19.03
C CYS A 199 0.75 25.01 18.32
N ILE A 200 -0.09 24.11 18.85
CA ILE A 200 -1.42 23.78 18.30
C ILE A 200 -2.48 23.77 19.41
N THR A 201 -3.74 23.54 19.02
CA THR A 201 -4.85 23.31 19.97
C THR A 201 -5.15 21.81 20.11
N PRO A 202 -5.87 21.39 21.17
CA PRO A 202 -6.34 20.02 21.29
C PRO A 202 -7.23 19.57 20.12
N VAL A 203 -7.97 20.49 19.50
CA VAL A 203 -8.78 20.20 18.29
C VAL A 203 -7.87 19.81 17.12
N LEU A 204 -6.80 20.57 16.88
CA LEU A 204 -5.85 20.28 15.82
C LEU A 204 -5.02 19.02 16.12
N ALA A 205 -4.71 18.75 17.39
CA ALA A 205 -4.07 17.50 17.80
C ALA A 205 -4.96 16.28 17.49
N ARG A 206 -6.25 16.34 17.82
CA ARG A 206 -7.21 15.29 17.47
C ARG A 206 -7.41 15.15 15.97
N PHE A 207 -7.40 16.26 15.23
CA PHE A 207 -7.41 16.24 13.77
C PHE A 207 -6.20 15.48 13.21
N ALA A 208 -4.98 15.79 13.67
CA ALA A 208 -3.76 15.10 13.25
C ALA A 208 -3.80 13.60 13.55
N VAL A 209 -4.20 13.21 14.77
CA VAL A 209 -4.40 11.81 15.16
C VAL A 209 -5.44 11.14 14.25
N GLY A 210 -6.55 11.82 13.97
CA GLY A 210 -7.59 11.34 13.05
C GLY A 210 -7.08 11.06 11.64
N LEU A 211 -6.20 11.90 11.10
CA LEU A 211 -5.55 11.65 9.80
C LEU A 211 -4.65 10.41 9.84
N MET A 212 -3.87 10.26 10.91
CA MET A 212 -2.94 9.14 11.08
C MET A 212 -3.64 7.79 11.25
N ARG A 213 -4.85 7.76 11.84
CA ARG A 213 -5.69 6.55 11.92
C ARG A 213 -6.22 6.08 10.57
N GLN A 214 -6.14 6.92 9.54
CA GLN A 214 -6.69 6.63 8.21
C GLN A 214 -5.61 6.16 7.23
N ILE A 215 -4.38 5.91 7.67
CA ILE A 215 -3.32 5.38 6.81
C ILE A 215 -3.82 4.16 6.03
N HIS A 216 -3.44 4.06 4.75
CA HIS A 216 -3.89 2.97 3.88
C HIS A 216 -3.08 1.69 4.07
N THR A 217 -1.88 1.79 4.66
CA THR A 217 -1.01 0.64 4.96
C THR A 217 -0.57 0.58 6.44
N PRO A 218 -1.51 0.49 7.40
CA PRO A 218 -1.20 0.27 8.81
C PRO A 218 -0.41 -1.02 9.01
N ARG A 219 0.45 -1.02 10.03
CA ARG A 219 1.31 -2.17 10.39
C ARG A 219 1.35 -2.40 11.88
N LEU A 220 1.51 -1.38 12.73
CA LEU A 220 1.42 -1.58 14.18
C LEU A 220 0.01 -2.02 14.57
N GLY A 221 -1.03 -1.41 13.99
CA GLY A 221 -2.42 -1.78 14.27
C GLY A 221 -2.95 -3.00 13.51
N ALA A 222 -2.14 -3.63 12.64
CA ALA A 222 -2.66 -4.61 11.68
C ALA A 222 -3.17 -5.92 12.32
N GLU A 223 -2.65 -6.28 13.50
CA GLU A 223 -2.99 -7.53 14.20
C GLU A 223 -3.50 -7.30 15.63
N THR A 224 -3.81 -6.06 15.99
CA THR A 224 -4.39 -5.69 17.30
C THR A 224 -5.92 -5.85 17.27
N ARG A 225 -6.54 -5.96 18.45
CA ARG A 225 -7.99 -6.22 18.60
C ARG A 225 -8.70 -5.24 19.54
N SER A 226 -8.00 -4.79 20.57
CA SER A 226 -8.47 -3.95 21.67
C SER A 226 -7.83 -2.57 21.66
N VAL A 227 -6.70 -2.42 20.94
CA VAL A 227 -5.98 -1.15 20.77
C VAL A 227 -5.98 -0.78 19.29
N ASP A 228 -6.22 0.49 19.00
CA ASP A 228 -6.08 1.09 17.67
C ASP A 228 -4.74 1.84 17.55
N PHE A 229 -4.25 2.06 16.34
CA PHE A 229 -3.04 2.83 16.08
C PHE A 229 -3.29 4.01 15.14
N ALA A 230 -2.93 5.20 15.60
CA ALA A 230 -2.72 6.35 14.72
C ALA A 230 -1.26 6.32 14.25
N GLU A 231 -1.00 5.97 12.99
CA GLU A 231 0.37 5.64 12.56
C GLU A 231 0.79 6.25 11.22
N LYS A 232 2.12 6.29 11.01
CA LYS A 232 2.77 6.69 9.77
C LYS A 232 3.93 5.77 9.47
N ASN A 233 4.06 5.40 8.20
CA ASN A 233 5.16 4.59 7.71
C ASN A 233 6.18 5.40 6.91
N GLY A 234 7.38 4.83 6.82
CA GLY A 234 8.47 5.23 5.95
C GLY A 234 8.94 4.05 5.11
N ARG A 235 9.21 4.32 3.82
CA ARG A 235 9.72 3.33 2.87
C ARG A 235 10.82 3.93 2.04
N GLY A 236 11.93 3.23 1.98
CA GLY A 236 13.01 3.53 1.05
C GLY A 236 13.69 2.29 0.55
N LEU A 237 14.85 2.49 -0.06
CA LEU A 237 15.56 1.45 -0.79
C LEU A 237 15.92 0.25 0.09
N ARG A 238 16.57 0.50 1.23
CA ARG A 238 17.06 -0.51 2.17
C ARG A 238 16.41 -0.46 3.55
N GLY A 239 15.46 0.45 3.75
CA GLY A 239 14.88 0.76 5.05
C GLY A 239 13.36 0.85 5.02
N LEU A 240 12.75 0.31 6.07
CA LEU A 240 11.32 0.37 6.34
C LEU A 240 11.13 0.89 7.76
N SER A 241 10.11 1.69 7.99
CA SER A 241 9.81 2.19 9.33
C SER A 241 8.32 2.34 9.55
N GLN A 242 7.93 2.20 10.82
CA GLN A 242 6.57 2.39 11.28
C GLN A 242 6.61 3.13 12.62
N VAL A 243 5.85 4.20 12.73
CA VAL A 243 5.72 4.99 13.95
C VAL A 243 4.25 5.22 14.25
N GLY A 244 3.84 5.17 15.50
CA GLY A 244 2.43 5.31 15.83
C GLY A 244 2.13 5.58 17.29
N LEU A 245 0.92 6.08 17.51
CA LEU A 245 0.30 6.30 18.80
C LEU A 245 -0.76 5.22 19.00
N ALA A 246 -0.53 4.34 19.97
CA ALA A 246 -1.52 3.37 20.43
C ALA A 246 -2.64 4.08 21.20
N LEU A 247 -3.88 3.74 20.88
CA LEU A 247 -5.09 4.33 21.42
C LEU A 247 -5.97 3.26 22.04
N ALA A 248 -6.50 3.54 23.22
CA ALA A 248 -7.54 2.73 23.84
C ALA A 248 -8.85 2.82 23.03
N GLU A 249 -9.82 1.97 23.36
CA GLU A 249 -11.14 1.94 22.72
C GLU A 249 -11.88 3.29 22.78
N ASP A 250 -11.70 4.04 23.88
CA ASP A 250 -12.26 5.39 24.05
C ASP A 250 -11.47 6.49 23.31
N GLY A 251 -10.41 6.13 22.60
CA GLY A 251 -9.50 7.04 21.91
C GLY A 251 -8.41 7.65 22.78
N GLY A 252 -8.31 7.26 24.07
CA GLY A 252 -7.26 7.74 24.97
C GLY A 252 -5.86 7.25 24.57
N PRO A 253 -4.81 8.09 24.64
CA PRO A 253 -3.45 7.69 24.29
C PRO A 253 -2.88 6.70 25.32
N VAL A 254 -2.34 5.59 24.82
CA VAL A 254 -1.80 4.49 25.64
C VAL A 254 -0.29 4.46 25.60
N ALA A 255 0.28 4.43 24.40
CA ALA A 255 1.70 4.38 24.18
C ALA A 255 2.09 5.06 22.87
N ALA A 256 3.30 5.59 22.78
CA ALA A 256 3.91 5.96 21.52
C ALA A 256 4.98 4.94 21.16
N ALA A 257 5.04 4.50 19.91
CA ALA A 257 5.99 3.51 19.43
C ALA A 257 6.63 3.96 18.12
N ALA A 258 7.91 3.66 17.95
CA ALA A 258 8.63 3.84 16.69
C ALA A 258 9.56 2.65 16.47
N VAL A 259 9.52 2.08 15.27
CA VAL A 259 10.36 0.94 14.85
C VAL A 259 10.91 1.23 13.46
N PHE A 260 12.23 1.07 13.30
CA PHE A 260 12.97 1.23 12.06
C PHE A 260 13.70 -0.08 11.78
N ALA A 261 13.48 -0.63 10.59
CA ALA A 261 14.21 -1.77 10.05
C ALA A 261 15.11 -1.27 8.92
N GLU A 262 16.42 -1.38 9.08
CA GLU A 262 17.43 -0.91 8.13
C GLU A 262 18.23 -2.10 7.57
N ASN A 263 18.81 -1.92 6.38
CA ASN A 263 19.52 -2.97 5.65
C ASN A 263 18.66 -4.22 5.40
N VAL A 264 17.36 -4.04 5.18
CA VAL A 264 16.43 -5.13 4.89
C VAL A 264 16.81 -5.75 3.54
N PRO A 265 17.24 -7.02 3.48
CA PRO A 265 17.58 -7.66 2.21
C PRO A 265 16.32 -7.91 1.39
N ALA A 266 16.47 -8.07 0.07
CA ALA A 266 15.35 -8.46 -0.79
C ALA A 266 14.73 -9.80 -0.35
N GLU A 267 15.57 -10.73 0.07
CA GLU A 267 15.20 -12.09 0.48
C GLU A 267 16.09 -12.55 1.64
N LEU A 268 15.49 -13.22 2.63
CA LEU A 268 16.19 -13.85 3.75
C LEU A 268 16.78 -15.20 3.33
N ALA A 269 17.75 -15.72 4.10
CA ALA A 269 18.37 -17.03 3.82
C ALA A 269 17.37 -18.20 3.71
N GLY A 270 16.18 -18.07 4.31
CA GLY A 270 15.10 -19.06 4.24
C GLY A 270 14.16 -18.92 3.03
N GLY A 271 14.40 -17.97 2.14
CA GLY A 271 13.57 -17.73 0.96
C GLY A 271 12.41 -16.75 1.17
N GLN A 272 12.15 -16.34 2.41
CA GLN A 272 11.15 -15.35 2.77
C GLN A 272 11.57 -13.96 2.25
N PRO A 273 10.65 -13.17 1.67
CA PRO A 273 10.94 -11.78 1.28
C PRO A 273 11.25 -10.93 2.51
N GLY A 274 12.38 -10.18 2.50
CA GLY A 274 12.79 -9.42 3.69
C GLY A 274 11.82 -8.30 4.06
N ARG A 275 11.17 -7.68 3.07
CA ARG A 275 10.10 -6.70 3.29
C ARG A 275 8.92 -7.29 4.07
N VAL A 276 8.53 -8.53 3.77
CA VAL A 276 7.45 -9.22 4.49
C VAL A 276 7.87 -9.45 5.94
N ALA A 277 9.08 -9.95 6.17
CA ALA A 277 9.60 -10.15 7.53
C ALA A 277 9.63 -8.84 8.36
N ALA A 278 10.00 -7.71 7.76
CA ALA A 278 9.94 -6.41 8.44
C ALA A 278 8.51 -5.97 8.78
N TYR A 279 7.54 -6.22 7.90
CA TYR A 279 6.13 -5.94 8.19
C TYR A 279 5.56 -6.86 9.27
N ASP A 280 5.91 -8.14 9.26
CA ASP A 280 5.53 -9.10 10.31
C ASP A 280 6.08 -8.66 11.68
N LEU A 281 7.34 -8.18 11.70
CA LEU A 281 7.93 -7.57 12.88
C LEU A 281 7.10 -6.38 13.38
N PHE A 282 6.75 -5.43 12.50
CA PHE A 282 5.97 -4.25 12.91
C PHE A 282 4.61 -4.64 13.50
N SER A 283 3.90 -5.59 12.90
CA SER A 283 2.65 -6.12 13.45
C SER A 283 2.83 -6.81 14.81
N ALA A 284 3.90 -7.59 14.96
CA ALA A 284 4.24 -8.24 16.22
C ALA A 284 4.56 -7.23 17.33
N VAL A 285 5.21 -6.11 17.01
CA VAL A 285 5.44 -5.00 17.95
C VAL A 285 4.12 -4.39 18.41
N GLY A 286 3.19 -4.15 17.49
CA GLY A 286 1.85 -3.67 17.83
C GLY A 286 1.11 -4.58 18.80
N ARG A 287 1.11 -5.90 18.54
CA ARG A 287 0.55 -6.89 19.47
C ARG A 287 1.25 -6.94 20.83
N ALA A 288 2.57 -6.74 20.86
CA ALA A 288 3.31 -6.67 22.12
C ALA A 288 2.85 -5.47 22.96
N VAL A 289 2.67 -4.29 22.32
CA VAL A 289 2.13 -3.10 22.97
C VAL A 289 0.70 -3.33 23.47
N GLU A 290 -0.15 -3.96 22.67
CA GLU A 290 -1.51 -4.32 23.09
C GLU A 290 -1.51 -5.25 24.30
N ALA A 291 -0.77 -6.37 24.25
CA ALA A 291 -0.72 -7.33 25.35
C ALA A 291 -0.20 -6.69 26.66
N TRP A 292 0.79 -5.81 26.56
CA TRP A 292 1.26 -5.03 27.70
C TRP A 292 0.15 -4.13 28.28
N TYR A 293 -0.62 -3.48 27.43
CA TYR A 293 -1.70 -2.57 27.86
C TYR A 293 -2.89 -3.32 28.48
N THR A 294 -3.34 -4.41 27.86
CA THR A 294 -4.47 -5.21 28.35
C THR A 294 -4.08 -6.08 29.54
N GLY A 295 -2.79 -6.33 29.75
CA GLY A 295 -2.28 -7.23 30.78
C GLY A 295 -2.39 -8.71 30.39
N ASP A 296 -2.61 -8.99 29.10
CA ASP A 296 -2.65 -10.33 28.56
C ASP A 296 -1.25 -10.97 28.53
N ALA A 297 -1.21 -12.30 28.43
CA ALA A 297 0.05 -12.99 28.21
C ALA A 297 0.66 -12.53 26.88
N ALA A 298 1.95 -12.20 26.92
CA ALA A 298 2.70 -11.83 25.73
C ALA A 298 2.49 -12.87 24.61
N PRO A 299 2.15 -12.47 23.38
CA PRO A 299 2.11 -13.39 22.26
C PRO A 299 3.49 -14.04 22.10
N ALA A 300 3.50 -15.33 21.78
CA ALA A 300 4.75 -16.02 21.46
C ALA A 300 5.46 -15.25 20.34
N ALA A 301 6.79 -15.11 20.46
CA ALA A 301 7.59 -14.58 19.36
C ALA A 301 7.24 -15.37 18.08
N PRO A 302 7.11 -14.72 16.91
CA PRO A 302 6.93 -15.43 15.67
C PRO A 302 8.07 -16.44 15.59
N GLY A 303 7.74 -17.73 15.58
CA GLY A 303 8.75 -18.77 15.53
C GLY A 303 9.65 -18.48 14.33
N GLN A 304 10.96 -18.63 14.49
CA GLN A 304 11.84 -18.75 13.32
C GLN A 304 11.15 -19.72 12.37
N VAL A 305 10.81 -19.25 11.16
CA VAL A 305 10.33 -20.15 10.12
C VAL A 305 11.49 -21.10 9.87
N GLN A 306 11.50 -22.22 10.60
CA GLN A 306 12.35 -23.34 10.27
C GLN A 306 11.86 -23.76 8.89
N VAL A 307 12.66 -23.41 7.89
CA VAL A 307 12.52 -23.94 6.54
C VAL A 307 12.46 -25.44 6.71
N ALA A 308 11.26 -26.02 6.57
CA ALA A 308 11.10 -27.45 6.44
C ALA A 308 11.93 -27.81 5.21
N SER A 309 13.09 -28.41 5.45
CA SER A 309 13.90 -29.02 4.40
C SER A 309 12.98 -29.90 3.58
N ARG A 310 13.07 -29.80 2.24
CA ARG A 310 12.27 -30.58 1.29
C ARG A 310 12.34 -32.07 1.64
N GLY A 311 11.36 -32.54 2.40
CA GLY A 311 11.18 -33.92 2.80
C GLY A 311 9.68 -34.17 2.87
N ALA A 312 9.21 -35.18 2.16
CA ALA A 312 7.79 -35.54 2.10
C ALA A 312 7.22 -35.71 3.51
N VAL A 313 6.32 -34.81 3.90
CA VAL A 313 5.64 -34.86 5.21
C VAL A 313 4.45 -35.80 5.08
N THR A 314 4.64 -37.04 5.52
CA THR A 314 3.58 -37.93 5.99
C THR A 314 3.72 -38.07 7.51
N GLY A 315 2.82 -37.49 8.29
CA GLY A 315 2.76 -37.71 9.74
C GLY A 315 2.26 -36.51 10.53
N GLY A 316 1.10 -36.64 11.19
CA GLY A 316 0.35 -35.54 11.79
C GLY A 316 0.96 -34.92 13.05
N VAL A 317 0.75 -33.60 13.17
CA VAL A 317 0.81 -32.80 14.40
C VAL A 317 -0.39 -31.82 14.35
N GLY A 318 -0.95 -31.50 15.52
CA GLY A 318 -2.29 -30.96 15.74
C GLY A 318 -2.69 -29.65 15.05
N ARG A 319 -4.01 -29.51 14.87
CA ARG A 319 -4.74 -28.39 14.24
C ARG A 319 -4.51 -27.05 14.96
N SER A 320 -3.47 -26.32 14.55
CA SER A 320 -3.51 -24.85 14.51
C SER A 320 -3.84 -24.44 13.07
N GLY A 321 -4.63 -23.37 12.91
CA GLY A 321 -5.30 -23.02 11.64
C GLY A 321 -4.37 -23.03 10.44
N GLN A 322 -4.56 -24.01 9.54
CA GLN A 322 -3.88 -24.01 8.25
C GLN A 322 -4.39 -22.81 7.43
N VAL A 323 -3.46 -21.93 7.05
CA VAL A 323 -3.74 -20.86 6.11
C VAL A 323 -4.25 -21.49 4.80
N PRO A 324 -5.40 -21.02 4.25
CA PRO A 324 -5.94 -21.57 3.02
C PRO A 324 -4.90 -21.48 1.90
N ARG A 325 -4.61 -22.61 1.24
CA ARG A 325 -3.75 -22.57 0.05
C ARG A 325 -4.46 -21.79 -1.07
N PRO A 326 -3.82 -20.76 -1.65
CA PRO A 326 -4.42 -19.98 -2.73
C PRO A 326 -4.66 -20.89 -3.94
N TRP A 327 -5.70 -20.58 -4.71
CA TRP A 327 -5.86 -21.12 -6.05
C TRP A 327 -5.02 -20.26 -6.97
N ALA A 328 -4.09 -20.85 -7.71
CA ALA A 328 -3.06 -20.10 -8.40
C ALA A 328 -2.74 -20.69 -9.77
N ALA A 329 -2.33 -19.80 -10.67
CA ALA A 329 -1.76 -20.14 -11.97
C ALA A 329 -0.59 -19.19 -12.26
N VAL A 330 0.48 -19.71 -12.86
CA VAL A 330 1.65 -18.92 -13.30
C VAL A 330 2.07 -19.39 -14.68
N ARG A 331 2.22 -18.46 -15.63
CA ARG A 331 2.68 -18.73 -17.00
C ARG A 331 3.85 -17.82 -17.34
N ALA A 332 4.97 -18.42 -17.75
CA ALA A 332 6.07 -17.70 -18.38
C ALA A 332 5.86 -17.64 -19.90
N LEU A 333 6.03 -16.46 -20.48
CA LEU A 333 5.99 -16.15 -21.89
C LEU A 333 7.44 -15.95 -22.35
N GLY A 334 7.97 -16.91 -23.12
CA GLY A 334 9.35 -16.93 -23.59
C GLY A 334 9.48 -16.71 -25.09
N THR A 335 10.65 -16.26 -25.53
CA THR A 335 11.01 -16.20 -26.96
C THR A 335 11.10 -17.61 -27.53
N ALA A 336 10.42 -17.85 -28.66
CA ALA A 336 10.42 -19.13 -29.38
C ALA A 336 11.86 -19.64 -29.59
N GLY A 337 12.29 -20.63 -28.79
CA GLY A 337 13.64 -21.19 -28.88
C GLY A 337 14.20 -21.74 -27.56
N SER A 338 13.75 -21.25 -26.40
CA SER A 338 14.03 -21.89 -25.12
C SER A 338 12.91 -22.90 -24.83
N GLY A 339 13.24 -24.20 -24.78
CA GLY A 339 12.25 -25.23 -24.49
C GLY A 339 11.50 -24.86 -23.22
N SER A 340 10.16 -24.79 -23.29
CA SER A 340 9.30 -24.42 -22.17
C SER A 340 9.53 -25.40 -21.02
N ARG A 341 10.45 -25.09 -20.11
CA ARG A 341 10.40 -25.64 -18.76
C ARG A 341 9.19 -24.99 -18.12
N GLY A 342 8.02 -25.57 -18.38
CA GLY A 342 6.80 -25.18 -17.70
C GLY A 342 7.10 -25.13 -16.22
N VAL A 343 6.62 -24.09 -15.55
CA VAL A 343 6.79 -23.88 -14.10
C VAL A 343 5.95 -24.95 -13.38
N ARG A 344 6.42 -26.20 -13.43
CA ARG A 344 5.75 -27.36 -12.85
C ARG A 344 5.80 -27.20 -11.33
N GLY A 345 4.68 -26.82 -10.73
CA GLY A 345 4.52 -26.77 -9.28
C GLY A 345 3.68 -25.61 -8.73
N LEU A 346 3.35 -24.59 -9.53
CA LEU A 346 2.59 -23.41 -9.06
C LEU A 346 1.10 -23.40 -9.45
N GLU A 347 0.63 -24.45 -10.14
CA GLU A 347 -0.79 -24.59 -10.47
C GLU A 347 -1.51 -25.34 -9.35
N HIS A 348 -2.42 -24.66 -8.67
CA HIS A 348 -3.30 -25.24 -7.67
C HIS A 348 -4.72 -24.75 -7.93
N ARG A 349 -5.63 -25.67 -8.27
CA ARG A 349 -7.04 -25.33 -8.61
C ARG A 349 -7.16 -24.20 -9.66
N ALA A 350 -6.20 -24.13 -10.58
CA ALA A 350 -6.08 -23.06 -11.57
C ALA A 350 -7.34 -22.88 -12.44
N ALA A 351 -8.04 -23.97 -12.76
CA ALA A 351 -9.27 -23.95 -13.56
C ALA A 351 -10.57 -23.79 -12.73
N GLN A 352 -10.48 -23.75 -11.41
CA GLN A 352 -11.67 -23.69 -10.55
C GLN A 352 -12.27 -22.28 -10.60
N SER A 353 -13.56 -22.20 -10.92
CA SER A 353 -14.31 -20.93 -10.92
C SER A 353 -14.45 -20.36 -9.50
N HIS A 354 -14.26 -19.05 -9.36
CA HIS A 354 -14.49 -18.25 -8.16
C HIS A 354 -15.11 -16.89 -8.52
N PRO A 355 -15.72 -16.16 -7.56
CA PRO A 355 -16.13 -14.78 -7.77
C PRO A 355 -14.97 -13.90 -8.23
N LEU A 356 -15.24 -12.89 -9.08
CA LEU A 356 -14.20 -11.97 -9.57
C LEU A 356 -13.35 -11.35 -8.45
N ALA A 357 -14.00 -10.94 -7.35
CA ALA A 357 -13.38 -10.59 -6.07
C ALA A 357 -12.08 -9.79 -6.23
N GLY A 358 -12.15 -8.60 -6.83
CA GLY A 358 -11.02 -7.74 -7.21
C GLY A 358 -10.70 -7.75 -8.69
N ALA A 359 -10.88 -8.88 -9.38
CA ALA A 359 -10.54 -8.97 -10.81
C ALA A 359 -11.56 -8.29 -11.73
N GLY A 360 -12.74 -7.90 -11.20
CA GLY A 360 -13.78 -7.22 -11.99
C GLY A 360 -13.30 -5.91 -12.60
N LYS A 361 -12.50 -5.15 -11.85
CA LYS A 361 -11.93 -3.88 -12.33
C LYS A 361 -10.96 -4.08 -13.47
N LEU A 362 -10.19 -5.18 -13.52
CA LEU A 362 -9.32 -5.48 -14.68
C LEU A 362 -10.15 -5.60 -15.96
N LEU A 363 -11.24 -6.35 -15.89
CA LEU A 363 -12.13 -6.55 -17.04
C LEU A 363 -12.83 -5.25 -17.44
N ALA A 364 -13.33 -4.49 -16.45
CA ALA A 364 -14.00 -3.23 -16.67
C ALA A 364 -13.07 -2.19 -17.32
N VAL A 365 -11.87 -2.00 -16.77
CA VAL A 365 -10.93 -0.99 -17.29
C VAL A 365 -10.42 -1.38 -18.67
N LEU A 366 -10.23 -2.67 -18.94
CA LEU A 366 -9.84 -3.15 -20.27
C LEU A 366 -10.95 -2.92 -21.30
N ALA A 367 -12.20 -3.20 -20.95
CA ALA A 367 -13.33 -2.98 -21.85
C ALA A 367 -13.56 -1.49 -22.14
N LEU A 368 -13.43 -0.63 -21.13
CA LEU A 368 -13.54 0.82 -21.30
C LEU A 368 -12.35 1.38 -22.11
N ALA A 369 -11.15 0.86 -21.90
CA ALA A 369 -9.99 1.24 -22.68
C ALA A 369 -10.13 0.85 -24.16
N GLU A 370 -10.65 -0.34 -24.47
CA GLU A 370 -11.00 -0.76 -25.84
C GLU A 370 -12.08 0.15 -26.43
N ARG A 371 -13.13 0.46 -25.66
CA ARG A 371 -14.20 1.34 -26.12
C ARG A 371 -13.68 2.74 -26.47
N ALA A 372 -12.75 3.26 -25.68
CA ALA A 372 -12.15 4.58 -25.92
C ALA A 372 -11.34 4.66 -27.23
N GLU A 373 -10.75 3.55 -27.72
CA GLU A 373 -10.10 3.52 -29.04
C GLU A 373 -11.08 3.79 -30.19
N HIS A 374 -12.35 3.45 -30.00
CA HIS A 374 -13.41 3.63 -31.01
C HIS A 374 -14.29 4.84 -30.75
N GLN A 375 -14.12 5.50 -29.60
CA GLN A 375 -14.90 6.67 -29.20
C GLN A 375 -13.97 7.75 -28.64
N PRO A 376 -13.36 8.58 -29.52
CA PRO A 376 -12.53 9.70 -29.10
C PRO A 376 -13.29 10.62 -28.13
N GLY A 377 -12.63 11.10 -27.08
CA GLY A 377 -13.25 11.94 -26.04
C GLY A 377 -13.81 11.16 -24.85
N LEU A 378 -13.95 9.83 -24.94
CA LEU A 378 -14.49 9.03 -23.82
C LEU A 378 -13.56 9.08 -22.61
N SER A 379 -12.25 8.97 -22.82
CA SER A 379 -11.26 9.01 -21.75
C SER A 379 -11.22 10.36 -21.03
N GLU A 380 -11.48 11.45 -21.75
CA GLU A 380 -11.50 12.83 -21.27
C GLU A 380 -12.84 13.23 -20.63
N THR A 381 -13.85 12.37 -20.70
CA THR A 381 -15.17 12.63 -20.14
C THR A 381 -15.07 12.90 -18.64
N ALA A 382 -15.75 13.96 -18.19
CA ALA A 382 -15.71 14.35 -16.79
C ALA A 382 -16.41 13.32 -15.89
N VAL A 383 -15.77 13.00 -14.77
CA VAL A 383 -16.30 12.17 -13.69
C VAL A 383 -16.29 12.99 -12.41
N GLU A 384 -17.47 13.20 -11.82
CA GLU A 384 -17.64 13.95 -10.59
C GLU A 384 -17.72 13.01 -9.38
N ILE A 385 -16.73 13.10 -8.49
CA ILE A 385 -16.62 12.32 -7.26
C ILE A 385 -17.21 13.15 -6.12
N THR A 386 -18.45 12.81 -5.77
CA THR A 386 -19.26 13.58 -4.83
C THR A 386 -19.14 13.15 -3.37
N ALA A 387 -19.61 14.01 -2.46
CA ALA A 387 -19.79 13.64 -1.06
C ALA A 387 -20.73 12.42 -0.90
N SER A 388 -21.66 12.18 -1.83
CA SER A 388 -22.52 10.99 -1.82
C SER A 388 -21.70 9.73 -2.11
N HIS A 389 -20.85 9.77 -3.14
CA HIS A 389 -19.96 8.64 -3.47
C HIS A 389 -19.05 8.28 -2.29
N ARG A 390 -18.46 9.28 -1.64
CA ARG A 390 -17.57 9.09 -0.49
C ARG A 390 -18.27 8.48 0.72
N ARG A 391 -19.50 8.91 1.03
CA ARG A 391 -20.28 8.32 2.14
C ARG A 391 -20.64 6.86 1.90
N ARG A 392 -20.83 6.48 0.64
CA ARG A 392 -21.16 5.11 0.23
C ARG A 392 -19.91 4.22 0.05
N ALA A 393 -18.73 4.84 0.00
CA ALA A 393 -17.48 4.14 -0.21
C ALA A 393 -17.08 3.37 1.04
N SER A 394 -17.01 2.04 0.91
CA SER A 394 -16.56 1.15 1.97
C SER A 394 -15.05 1.32 2.23
N ASN A 395 -14.29 1.65 1.18
CA ASN A 395 -12.85 1.79 1.19
C ASN A 395 -12.40 2.88 0.18
N GLY A 396 -11.09 3.06 0.01
CA GLY A 396 -10.50 3.99 -0.94
C GLY A 396 -9.99 5.28 -0.29
N PRO A 397 -8.82 5.80 -0.71
CA PRO A 397 -8.26 7.02 -0.14
C PRO A 397 -9.12 8.28 -0.35
N LEU A 398 -9.92 8.35 -1.41
CA LEU A 398 -10.76 9.51 -1.71
C LEU A 398 -11.99 9.61 -0.81
N ARG A 399 -12.39 8.52 -0.13
CA ARG A 399 -13.53 8.54 0.83
C ARG A 399 -13.35 9.58 1.94
N THR A 400 -12.10 9.96 2.21
CA THR A 400 -11.72 10.85 3.32
C THR A 400 -11.61 12.31 2.92
N LEU A 401 -11.58 12.62 1.62
CA LEU A 401 -11.44 13.99 1.13
C LEU A 401 -12.69 14.80 1.40
N THR A 402 -12.55 16.13 1.35
CA THR A 402 -13.63 17.11 1.45
C THR A 402 -14.00 17.69 0.08
N GLY A 403 -15.18 18.30 -0.04
CA GLY A 403 -15.66 18.93 -1.27
C GLY A 403 -15.93 17.98 -2.45
N GLU A 404 -16.25 18.55 -3.60
CA GLU A 404 -16.46 17.83 -4.86
C GLU A 404 -15.14 17.78 -5.65
N LEU A 405 -14.90 16.68 -6.36
CA LEU A 405 -13.70 16.48 -7.18
C LEU A 405 -14.11 16.06 -8.59
N THR A 406 -13.70 16.82 -9.61
CA THR A 406 -13.89 16.44 -11.01
C THR A 406 -12.58 15.99 -11.61
N VAL A 407 -12.57 14.79 -12.18
CA VAL A 407 -11.42 14.18 -12.86
C VAL A 407 -11.86 13.65 -14.23
N SER A 408 -10.92 13.28 -15.10
CA SER A 408 -11.26 12.56 -16.33
C SER A 408 -11.67 11.11 -16.02
N LEU A 409 -12.40 10.46 -16.94
CA LEU A 409 -12.71 9.04 -16.84
C LEU A 409 -11.44 8.19 -16.76
N ALA A 410 -10.40 8.54 -17.53
CA ALA A 410 -9.11 7.86 -17.48
C ALA A 410 -8.44 7.97 -16.10
N ASP A 411 -8.45 9.15 -15.47
CA ASP A 411 -7.89 9.35 -14.13
C ASP A 411 -8.71 8.59 -13.08
N ALA A 412 -10.04 8.61 -13.18
CA ALA A 412 -10.91 7.87 -12.28
C ALA A 412 -10.67 6.35 -12.36
N LEU A 413 -10.50 5.80 -13.57
CA LEU A 413 -10.13 4.40 -13.77
C LEU A 413 -8.73 4.09 -13.23
N ALA A 414 -7.77 5.00 -13.39
CA ALA A 414 -6.44 4.87 -12.80
C ALA A 414 -6.51 4.76 -11.27
N LEU A 415 -7.37 5.55 -10.61
CA LEU A 415 -7.61 5.47 -9.16
C LEU A 415 -8.25 4.13 -8.76
N VAL A 416 -9.27 3.67 -9.49
CA VAL A 416 -9.90 2.35 -9.23
C VAL A 416 -8.87 1.21 -9.35
N VAL A 417 -8.03 1.24 -10.38
CA VAL A 417 -6.98 0.22 -10.57
C VAL A 417 -5.91 0.32 -9.49
N SER A 418 -5.43 1.52 -9.21
CA SER A 418 -4.24 1.73 -8.36
C SER A 418 -4.50 1.62 -6.86
N THR A 419 -5.73 1.92 -6.41
CA THR A 419 -6.06 1.95 -4.97
C THR A 419 -7.35 1.25 -4.62
N SER A 420 -8.06 0.64 -5.58
CA SER A 420 -9.41 0.08 -5.37
C SER A 420 -10.42 1.11 -4.88
N ASP A 421 -10.28 2.38 -5.28
CA ASP A 421 -11.09 3.46 -4.70
C ASP A 421 -12.58 3.33 -5.06
N VAL A 422 -13.41 3.00 -4.06
CA VAL A 422 -14.86 2.82 -4.27
C VAL A 422 -15.56 4.13 -4.61
N ALA A 423 -15.12 5.28 -4.08
CA ALA A 423 -15.76 6.55 -4.40
C ALA A 423 -15.56 6.89 -5.90
N ALA A 424 -14.36 6.64 -6.43
CA ALA A 424 -14.08 6.74 -7.86
C ALA A 424 -14.89 5.70 -8.67
N ALA A 425 -14.97 4.45 -8.20
CA ALA A 425 -15.72 3.40 -8.90
C ALA A 425 -17.22 3.74 -9.04
N LEU A 426 -17.84 4.23 -7.97
CA LEU A 426 -19.24 4.69 -7.97
C LEU A 426 -19.42 5.90 -8.91
N ALA A 427 -18.49 6.85 -8.90
CA ALA A 427 -18.55 8.01 -9.80
C ALA A 427 -18.40 7.62 -11.28
N VAL A 428 -17.51 6.68 -11.58
CA VAL A 428 -17.34 6.12 -12.93
C VAL A 428 -18.64 5.51 -13.41
N ARG A 429 -19.31 4.72 -12.58
CA ARG A 429 -20.62 4.15 -12.91
C ARG A 429 -21.63 5.23 -13.26
N ASP A 430 -21.84 6.17 -12.34
CA ASP A 430 -22.89 7.17 -12.50
C ASP A 430 -22.62 8.04 -13.76
N SER A 431 -21.34 8.30 -14.06
CA SER A 431 -20.93 8.94 -15.32
C SER A 431 -21.22 8.08 -16.56
N LEU A 432 -20.87 6.80 -16.56
CA LEU A 432 -21.16 5.89 -17.69
C LEU A 432 -22.67 5.74 -17.95
N GLU A 433 -23.48 5.63 -16.90
CA GLU A 433 -24.94 5.60 -17.01
C GLU A 433 -25.49 6.89 -17.61
N GLY A 434 -24.99 8.04 -17.18
CA GLY A 434 -25.32 9.34 -17.77
C GLY A 434 -25.00 9.46 -19.26
N HIS A 435 -24.01 8.71 -19.73
CA HIS A 435 -23.62 8.62 -21.15
C HIS A 435 -24.30 7.45 -21.91
N GLY A 436 -25.21 6.72 -21.27
CA GLY A 436 -25.90 5.57 -21.87
C GLY A 436 -25.00 4.36 -22.13
N LEU A 437 -23.83 4.28 -21.48
CA LEU A 437 -22.89 3.17 -21.60
C LEU A 437 -23.19 2.11 -20.53
N ARG A 438 -23.46 0.89 -20.97
CA ARG A 438 -23.67 -0.26 -20.08
C ARG A 438 -22.38 -1.06 -19.95
N LEU A 439 -21.68 -0.89 -18.84
CA LEU A 439 -20.38 -1.53 -18.59
C LEU A 439 -20.40 -3.07 -18.75
N GLU A 440 -21.46 -3.73 -18.26
CA GLU A 440 -21.69 -5.16 -18.45
C GLU A 440 -21.63 -5.57 -19.93
N SER A 441 -22.27 -4.81 -20.81
CA SER A 441 -22.31 -5.07 -22.25
C SER A 441 -20.96 -4.83 -22.90
N GLU A 442 -20.20 -3.84 -22.44
CA GLU A 442 -18.84 -3.56 -22.91
C GLU A 442 -17.88 -4.69 -22.51
N VAL A 443 -17.95 -5.19 -21.27
CA VAL A 443 -17.12 -6.32 -20.85
C VAL A 443 -17.51 -7.61 -21.56
N GLN A 444 -18.81 -7.87 -21.76
CA GLN A 444 -19.23 -9.06 -22.52
C GLN A 444 -18.69 -9.01 -23.96
N ARG A 445 -18.72 -7.83 -24.61
CA ARG A 445 -18.13 -7.65 -25.94
C ARG A 445 -16.62 -7.93 -25.96
N LEU A 446 -15.89 -7.42 -24.97
CA LEU A 446 -14.46 -7.73 -24.80
C LEU A 446 -14.22 -9.24 -24.66
N LEU A 447 -14.99 -9.93 -23.81
CA LEU A 447 -14.84 -11.37 -23.63
C LEU A 447 -15.11 -12.16 -24.92
N ASP A 448 -16.13 -11.75 -25.68
CA ASP A 448 -16.45 -12.38 -26.97
C ASP A 448 -15.36 -12.11 -28.02
N GLN A 449 -14.79 -10.91 -28.03
CA GLN A 449 -13.63 -10.56 -28.84
C GLN A 449 -12.41 -11.42 -28.49
N LEU A 450 -12.08 -11.58 -27.21
CA LEU A 450 -10.98 -12.44 -26.76
C LEU A 450 -11.19 -13.90 -27.20
N ARG A 451 -12.41 -14.43 -27.02
CA ARG A 451 -12.78 -15.80 -27.46
C ARG A 451 -12.66 -15.97 -28.97
N ALA A 452 -13.08 -14.99 -29.75
CA ALA A 452 -12.95 -15.00 -31.21
C ALA A 452 -11.47 -15.03 -31.67
N HIS A 453 -10.58 -14.47 -30.86
CA HIS A 453 -9.12 -14.53 -31.07
C HIS A 453 -8.46 -15.73 -30.34
N GLY A 454 -9.25 -16.76 -30.03
CA GLY A 454 -8.76 -18.04 -29.53
C GLY A 454 -8.41 -18.07 -28.05
N ALA A 455 -8.87 -17.11 -27.23
CA ALA A 455 -8.68 -17.16 -25.78
C ALA A 455 -9.62 -18.20 -25.14
N PRO A 456 -9.10 -19.30 -24.55
CA PRO A 456 -9.95 -20.23 -23.81
C PRO A 456 -10.30 -19.64 -22.44
N LEU A 457 -11.47 -18.99 -22.35
CA LEU A 457 -12.00 -18.39 -21.11
C LEU A 457 -13.27 -19.13 -20.62
N PRO A 458 -13.18 -20.40 -20.22
CA PRO A 458 -14.33 -21.23 -19.86
C PRO A 458 -15.01 -20.82 -18.54
N ALA A 459 -14.26 -20.21 -17.61
CA ALA A 459 -14.75 -19.84 -16.28
C ALA A 459 -15.22 -18.37 -16.24
N THR A 460 -14.64 -17.49 -17.06
CA THR A 460 -14.90 -16.05 -16.98
C THR A 460 -16.26 -15.67 -17.51
N ARG A 461 -17.11 -15.15 -16.62
CA ARG A 461 -18.47 -14.73 -16.91
C ARG A 461 -18.79 -13.46 -16.15
N VAL A 462 -19.35 -12.47 -16.84
CA VAL A 462 -19.94 -11.29 -16.22
C VAL A 462 -21.38 -11.61 -15.88
N MET A 463 -21.79 -11.29 -14.66
CA MET A 463 -23.18 -11.49 -14.23
C MET A 463 -23.95 -10.18 -14.20
N MET A 464 -23.33 -9.12 -13.66
CA MET A 464 -23.98 -7.83 -13.46
C MET A 464 -22.97 -6.76 -13.04
N TRP A 465 -23.45 -5.52 -12.94
CA TRP A 465 -22.75 -4.45 -12.23
C TRP A 465 -22.56 -4.81 -10.76
N GLU A 466 -21.50 -4.27 -10.18
CA GLU A 466 -21.40 -4.27 -8.73
C GLU A 466 -22.58 -3.51 -8.09
N GLY A 467 -23.23 -4.15 -7.12
CA GLY A 467 -24.44 -3.62 -6.49
C GLY A 467 -24.16 -2.50 -5.49
N ASP A 468 -25.19 -1.69 -5.22
CA ASP A 468 -25.11 -0.52 -4.33
C ASP A 468 -24.93 -0.83 -2.85
N SER A 469 -25.26 -2.04 -2.41
CA SER A 469 -25.38 -2.38 -0.99
C SER A 469 -24.04 -2.57 -0.28
N ALA A 470 -22.98 -2.91 -1.02
CA ALA A 470 -21.62 -3.11 -0.48
C ALA A 470 -20.59 -3.07 -1.62
N PRO A 471 -20.37 -1.91 -2.26
CA PRO A 471 -19.41 -1.79 -3.35
C PRO A 471 -17.98 -1.99 -2.81
N THR A 472 -17.21 -2.88 -3.47
CA THR A 472 -15.80 -3.17 -3.21
C THR A 472 -14.87 -2.43 -4.18
N GLY A 473 -15.41 -1.79 -5.23
CA GLY A 473 -14.64 -1.06 -6.23
C GLY A 473 -14.29 -1.92 -7.43
N ASP A 474 -14.96 -3.06 -7.59
CA ASP A 474 -14.76 -4.00 -8.68
C ASP A 474 -15.41 -3.54 -9.98
N LEU A 475 -16.35 -2.60 -9.92
CA LEU A 475 -17.22 -2.12 -11.01
C LEU A 475 -18.18 -3.19 -11.57
N ILE A 476 -17.73 -4.44 -11.68
CA ILE A 476 -18.48 -5.59 -12.21
C ILE A 476 -18.40 -6.79 -11.27
N ALA A 477 -19.52 -7.50 -11.14
CA ALA A 477 -19.62 -8.78 -10.48
C ALA A 477 -19.74 -9.93 -11.49
N GLY A 478 -19.15 -11.07 -11.15
CA GLY A 478 -19.03 -12.20 -12.06
C GLY A 478 -18.20 -13.32 -11.46
N GLU A 479 -17.83 -14.27 -12.31
CA GLU A 479 -16.95 -15.39 -11.98
C GLU A 479 -15.74 -15.43 -12.91
N THR A 480 -14.64 -16.02 -12.46
CA THR A 480 -13.41 -16.25 -13.22
C THR A 480 -12.60 -17.40 -12.63
N SER A 481 -11.44 -17.71 -13.19
CA SER A 481 -10.46 -18.64 -12.61
C SER A 481 -9.05 -18.04 -12.69
N PRO A 482 -8.09 -18.49 -11.86
CA PRO A 482 -6.69 -18.06 -12.01
C PRO A 482 -6.14 -18.33 -13.41
N GLN A 483 -6.52 -19.44 -14.04
CA GLN A 483 -6.10 -19.78 -15.41
C GLN A 483 -6.64 -18.78 -16.45
N ASP A 484 -7.92 -18.45 -16.39
CA ASP A 484 -8.51 -17.47 -17.30
C ASP A 484 -7.88 -16.08 -17.12
N LEU A 485 -7.62 -15.68 -15.87
CA LEU A 485 -6.95 -14.41 -15.58
C LEU A 485 -5.52 -14.39 -16.15
N VAL A 486 -4.75 -15.47 -16.01
CA VAL A 486 -3.41 -15.58 -16.61
C VAL A 486 -3.48 -15.48 -18.14
N GLU A 487 -4.48 -16.07 -18.78
CA GLU A 487 -4.67 -15.94 -20.23
C GLU A 487 -4.98 -14.50 -20.64
N ILE A 488 -5.82 -13.79 -19.89
CA ILE A 488 -6.12 -12.37 -20.12
C ILE A 488 -4.86 -11.52 -19.95
N LEU A 489 -4.09 -11.74 -18.89
CA LEU A 489 -2.83 -11.02 -18.64
C LEU A 489 -1.79 -11.29 -19.73
N ALA A 490 -1.71 -12.52 -20.24
CA ALA A 490 -0.79 -12.86 -21.31
C ALA A 490 -1.12 -12.09 -22.59
N ARG A 491 -2.40 -12.01 -22.95
CA ARG A 491 -2.87 -11.22 -24.10
C ARG A 491 -2.68 -9.73 -23.92
N LEU A 492 -2.98 -9.22 -22.73
CA LEU A 492 -2.71 -7.84 -22.36
C LEU A 492 -1.22 -7.50 -22.50
N SER A 493 -0.33 -8.38 -22.00
CA SER A 493 1.12 -8.23 -22.10
C SER A 493 1.59 -8.24 -23.55
N ALA A 494 1.09 -9.16 -24.37
CA ALA A 494 1.42 -9.27 -25.79
C ALA A 494 0.97 -8.03 -26.58
N ALA A 495 -0.28 -7.59 -26.41
CA ALA A 495 -0.81 -6.39 -27.06
C ALA A 495 -0.09 -5.11 -26.61
N GLY A 496 0.36 -5.06 -25.35
CA GLY A 496 1.10 -3.94 -24.78
C GLY A 496 2.61 -3.95 -25.07
N GLY A 497 3.12 -4.93 -25.80
CA GLY A 497 4.53 -5.01 -26.17
C GLY A 497 5.48 -5.49 -25.05
N LEU A 498 4.96 -6.08 -23.98
CA LEU A 498 5.75 -6.71 -22.91
C LEU A 498 6.10 -8.18 -23.27
N GLY A 499 6.52 -8.46 -24.50
CA GLY A 499 6.77 -9.83 -24.98
C GLY A 499 7.01 -9.93 -26.49
N SER A 500 7.20 -11.15 -26.99
CA SER A 500 7.50 -11.39 -28.41
C SER A 500 6.35 -10.96 -29.34
N LEU A 501 6.68 -10.13 -30.34
CA LEU A 501 5.79 -9.54 -31.35
C LEU A 501 4.91 -10.55 -32.12
N ALA A 502 5.30 -11.83 -32.16
CA ALA A 502 4.56 -12.87 -32.89
C ALA A 502 3.13 -13.12 -32.37
N GLU A 503 2.77 -12.63 -31.17
CA GLU A 503 1.45 -12.82 -30.56
C GLU A 503 0.55 -11.57 -30.57
N ALA A 504 1.07 -10.39 -30.98
CA ALA A 504 0.34 -9.12 -30.85
C ALA A 504 -0.94 -9.06 -31.70
N ASP A 505 -0.89 -9.50 -32.96
CA ASP A 505 -2.06 -9.51 -33.86
C ASP A 505 -3.15 -10.51 -33.42
N ALA A 506 -2.79 -11.49 -32.58
CA ALA A 506 -3.69 -12.53 -32.08
C ALA A 506 -4.22 -12.23 -30.68
N ALA A 507 -3.83 -11.11 -30.04
CA ALA A 507 -4.15 -10.85 -28.65
C ALA A 507 -5.66 -10.62 -28.41
N GLY A 508 -6.40 -10.12 -29.41
CA GLY A 508 -7.81 -9.76 -29.25
C GLY A 508 -8.01 -8.51 -28.37
N VAL A 509 -6.95 -7.74 -28.15
CA VAL A 509 -6.92 -6.45 -27.45
C VAL A 509 -6.10 -5.49 -28.31
N SER A 510 -6.58 -4.28 -28.49
CA SER A 510 -5.86 -3.21 -29.16
C SER A 510 -4.60 -2.79 -28.38
N ALA A 511 -3.54 -2.43 -29.10
CA ALA A 511 -2.31 -1.96 -28.48
C ALA A 511 -2.51 -0.68 -27.63
N GLY A 512 -3.39 0.23 -28.07
CA GLY A 512 -3.72 1.45 -27.35
C GLY A 512 -4.39 1.19 -26.00
N ALA A 513 -5.40 0.30 -25.97
CA ALA A 513 -6.05 -0.08 -24.73
C ALA A 513 -5.10 -0.84 -23.79
N ALA A 514 -4.32 -1.79 -24.34
CA ALA A 514 -3.34 -2.54 -23.57
C ALA A 514 -2.29 -1.63 -22.92
N GLY A 515 -1.74 -0.70 -23.69
CA GLY A 515 -0.79 0.31 -23.20
C GLY A 515 -1.36 1.16 -22.07
N ARG A 516 -2.64 1.60 -22.18
CA ARG A 516 -3.30 2.35 -21.09
C ARG A 516 -3.49 1.52 -19.83
N VAL A 517 -4.00 0.29 -19.94
CA VAL A 517 -4.25 -0.58 -18.78
C VAL A 517 -2.95 -0.97 -18.08
N LEU A 518 -1.91 -1.32 -18.84
CA LEU A 518 -0.58 -1.54 -18.29
C LEU A 518 -0.02 -0.26 -17.65
N GLY A 519 -0.24 0.90 -18.27
CA GLY A 519 0.03 2.20 -17.65
C GLY A 519 -0.57 2.28 -16.25
N TRP A 520 -1.88 2.03 -16.09
CA TRP A 520 -2.54 2.06 -14.80
C TRP A 520 -2.03 0.99 -13.81
N MET A 521 -1.85 -0.25 -14.25
CA MET A 521 -1.35 -1.36 -13.41
C MET A 521 0.09 -1.14 -12.92
N SER A 522 0.90 -0.38 -13.66
CA SER A 522 2.27 -0.01 -13.24
C SER A 522 2.29 1.04 -12.12
N GLN A 523 1.18 1.75 -11.93
CA GLN A 523 1.04 2.84 -10.97
C GLN A 523 0.30 2.42 -9.70
N VAL A 524 0.09 1.12 -9.48
CA VAL A 524 -0.54 0.62 -8.24
C VAL A 524 0.20 1.16 -7.03
N PHE A 525 -0.55 1.89 -6.22
CA PHE A 525 -0.04 2.48 -5.00
C PHE A 525 -0.02 1.39 -3.94
N GLU A 526 1.16 1.10 -3.39
CA GLU A 526 1.36 0.08 -2.35
C GLU A 526 0.82 -1.30 -2.76
N PRO A 527 1.54 -2.01 -3.65
CA PRO A 527 1.09 -3.28 -4.19
C PRO A 527 0.72 -4.25 -3.07
N ALA A 528 -0.55 -4.64 -3.01
CA ALA A 528 -1.03 -5.76 -2.22
C ALA A 528 -1.03 -7.05 -3.07
N GLY A 529 -1.30 -8.18 -2.44
CA GLY A 529 -1.38 -9.47 -3.12
C GLY A 529 -0.04 -9.93 -3.70
N LEU A 530 -0.03 -10.37 -4.95
CA LEU A 530 1.14 -11.02 -5.57
C LEU A 530 2.39 -10.12 -5.60
N ALA A 531 2.22 -8.83 -5.83
CA ALA A 531 3.33 -7.88 -5.90
C ALA A 531 3.89 -7.46 -4.53
N PHE A 532 3.25 -7.88 -3.43
CA PHE A 532 3.56 -7.40 -2.07
C PHE A 532 5.01 -7.68 -1.62
N ALA A 533 5.52 -8.84 -2.00
CA ALA A 533 6.85 -9.32 -1.66
C ALA A 533 7.94 -8.91 -2.65
N LEU A 534 7.57 -8.33 -3.80
CA LEU A 534 8.56 -7.99 -4.80
C LEU A 534 9.45 -6.83 -4.30
N PRO A 535 10.76 -6.86 -4.60
CA PRO A 535 11.66 -5.75 -4.30
C PRO A 535 11.13 -4.47 -4.95
N GLY A 536 10.62 -3.54 -4.13
CA GLY A 536 9.68 -2.53 -4.61
C GLY A 536 10.16 -1.09 -4.61
N CYS A 537 11.47 -0.82 -4.72
CA CYS A 537 11.97 0.53 -5.00
C CYS A 537 13.47 0.55 -5.33
N GLY A 538 13.87 1.48 -6.21
CA GLY A 538 15.27 1.80 -6.53
C GLY A 538 15.90 1.01 -7.67
N PRO A 539 17.25 1.01 -7.78
CA PRO A 539 17.98 0.37 -8.88
C PRO A 539 17.85 -1.16 -8.92
N ARG A 540 17.20 -1.75 -7.90
CA ARG A 540 16.86 -3.19 -7.82
C ARG A 540 15.35 -3.44 -7.83
N GLY A 541 14.56 -2.45 -8.19
CA GLY A 541 13.12 -2.60 -8.34
C GLY A 541 12.80 -3.61 -9.43
N VAL A 542 11.84 -4.50 -9.16
CA VAL A 542 11.31 -5.42 -10.16
C VAL A 542 10.19 -4.72 -10.92
N PRO A 543 10.27 -4.57 -12.25
CA PRO A 543 9.16 -4.02 -13.00
C PRO A 543 7.97 -4.97 -12.94
N GLN A 544 6.86 -4.41 -12.50
CA GLN A 544 5.66 -5.14 -12.17
C GLN A 544 4.43 -4.35 -12.60
N TRP A 545 3.42 -5.09 -13.02
CA TRP A 545 2.07 -4.59 -13.27
C TRP A 545 1.15 -5.46 -12.47
N SER A 546 0.51 -4.89 -11.46
CA SER A 546 -0.29 -5.68 -10.53
C SER A 546 -1.69 -5.11 -10.40
N LEU A 547 -2.58 -5.92 -9.85
CA LEU A 547 -3.90 -5.50 -9.42
C LEU A 547 -4.36 -6.49 -8.34
N SER A 548 -4.97 -5.98 -7.27
CA SER A 548 -5.43 -6.79 -6.14
C SER A 548 -6.80 -6.31 -5.68
N ALA A 549 -7.63 -7.24 -5.22
CA ALA A 549 -8.92 -6.99 -4.57
C ALA A 549 -8.80 -6.24 -3.24
N ALA A 550 -7.67 -6.46 -2.56
CA ALA A 550 -7.50 -6.07 -1.18
C ALA A 550 -6.86 -4.68 -1.11
N GLU A 551 -7.53 -3.77 -0.41
CA GLU A 551 -6.78 -2.90 0.50
C GLU A 551 -6.20 -3.81 1.60
N PRO A 552 -5.00 -3.54 2.14
CA PRO A 552 -4.40 -4.38 3.19
C PRO A 552 -5.24 -4.56 4.47
N HIS A 553 -6.39 -3.87 4.58
CA HIS A 553 -7.24 -3.77 5.78
C HIS A 553 -8.74 -4.03 5.52
N ALA A 554 -9.13 -4.52 4.35
CA ALA A 554 -10.53 -4.86 4.12
C ALA A 554 -10.93 -6.09 4.95
N THR A 555 -11.44 -5.88 6.16
CA THR A 555 -11.85 -6.91 7.13
C THR A 555 -13.04 -7.76 6.67
N GLU A 556 -13.74 -7.33 5.62
CA GLU A 556 -15.00 -7.94 5.15
C GLU A 556 -14.96 -8.27 3.66
N ALA A 557 -13.95 -9.05 3.21
CA ALA A 557 -14.04 -9.64 1.88
C ALA A 557 -15.00 -10.84 1.92
N THR A 558 -16.28 -10.55 1.78
CA THR A 558 -17.39 -11.54 1.75
C THR A 558 -17.33 -12.51 0.55
N ARG A 559 -16.29 -12.43 -0.30
CA ARG A 559 -16.18 -13.19 -1.56
C ARG A 559 -14.75 -13.65 -1.89
N GLY A 560 -13.84 -13.65 -0.91
CA GLY A 560 -12.41 -13.96 -1.10
C GLY A 560 -11.62 -12.83 -1.77
N TRP A 561 -10.39 -13.11 -2.21
CA TRP A 561 -9.46 -12.13 -2.78
C TRP A 561 -8.76 -12.64 -4.03
N ALA A 562 -8.93 -11.96 -5.16
CA ALA A 562 -8.12 -12.17 -6.36
C ALA A 562 -6.95 -11.17 -6.43
N SER A 563 -5.82 -11.63 -6.94
CA SER A 563 -4.66 -10.79 -7.26
C SER A 563 -4.03 -11.27 -8.56
N VAL A 564 -3.56 -10.32 -9.36
CA VAL A 564 -2.85 -10.55 -10.62
C VAL A 564 -1.52 -9.80 -10.64
N LEU A 565 -0.56 -10.36 -11.35
CA LEU A 565 0.79 -9.83 -11.51
C LEU A 565 1.31 -10.16 -12.90
N ILE A 566 1.85 -9.16 -13.58
CA ILE A 566 2.78 -9.31 -14.69
C ILE A 566 4.14 -8.84 -14.17
N THR A 567 5.19 -9.61 -14.43
CA THR A 567 6.57 -9.25 -14.09
C THR A 567 7.47 -9.69 -15.22
N HIS A 568 8.61 -9.02 -15.41
CA HIS A 568 9.52 -9.33 -16.51
C HIS A 568 10.97 -9.51 -16.06
N GLN A 569 11.78 -10.17 -16.89
CA GLN A 569 13.22 -10.29 -16.71
C GLN A 569 13.98 -9.21 -17.50
N GLY A 570 14.94 -8.54 -16.84
CA GLY A 570 15.87 -7.61 -17.48
C GLY A 570 15.46 -6.14 -17.36
N ALA A 571 16.40 -5.23 -17.63
CA ALA A 571 16.14 -3.79 -17.65
C ALA A 571 15.43 -3.35 -18.95
N ASP A 572 15.44 -4.19 -19.98
CA ASP A 572 14.79 -3.94 -21.27
C ASP A 572 13.47 -4.74 -21.36
N PRO A 573 12.31 -4.05 -21.32
CA PRO A 573 11.01 -4.71 -21.37
C PRO A 573 10.69 -5.39 -22.72
N ILE A 574 11.45 -5.10 -23.78
CA ILE A 574 11.18 -5.59 -25.13
C ILE A 574 11.81 -6.97 -25.36
N SER A 575 12.95 -7.27 -24.73
CA SER A 575 13.71 -8.50 -24.96
C SER A 575 13.63 -9.54 -23.83
N GLY A 576 12.90 -9.23 -22.76
CA GLY A 576 12.78 -10.06 -21.56
C GLY A 576 11.72 -11.18 -21.63
N THR A 577 11.92 -12.22 -20.81
CA THR A 577 10.87 -13.21 -20.50
C THR A 577 9.85 -12.56 -19.56
N VAL A 578 8.56 -12.73 -19.83
CA VAL A 578 7.48 -12.20 -18.98
C VAL A 578 6.76 -13.31 -18.25
N ALA A 579 6.43 -13.11 -16.98
CA ALA A 579 5.58 -14.00 -16.20
C ALA A 579 4.26 -13.32 -15.88
N CYS A 580 3.18 -14.01 -16.18
CA CYS A 580 1.83 -13.68 -15.73
C CYS A 580 1.45 -14.63 -14.60
N ALA A 581 0.97 -14.08 -13.48
CA ALA A 581 0.49 -14.83 -12.35
C ALA A 581 -0.89 -14.31 -11.93
N ALA A 582 -1.77 -15.22 -11.54
CA ALA A 582 -3.04 -14.90 -10.91
C ALA A 582 -3.25 -15.84 -9.73
N ALA A 583 -3.87 -15.31 -8.68
CA ALA A 583 -4.18 -16.06 -7.49
C ALA A 583 -5.52 -15.62 -6.91
N TYR A 584 -6.23 -16.58 -6.30
CA TYR A 584 -7.43 -16.36 -5.53
C TYR A 584 -7.30 -17.02 -4.17
N VAL A 585 -7.52 -16.26 -3.11
CA VAL A 585 -7.62 -16.76 -1.75
C VAL A 585 -9.11 -16.82 -1.38
N PRO A 586 -9.69 -18.02 -1.20
CA PRO A 586 -11.08 -18.14 -0.80
C PRO A 586 -11.29 -17.54 0.59
N GLU A 587 -12.52 -17.12 0.85
CA GLU A 587 -12.96 -16.70 2.18
C GLU A 587 -12.63 -17.80 3.21
N GLY A 588 -11.94 -17.41 4.29
CA GLY A 588 -11.77 -18.24 5.48
C GLY A 588 -13.03 -18.19 6.34
N ASP A 589 -13.25 -19.18 7.20
CA ASP A 589 -14.39 -19.19 8.13
C ASP A 589 -14.43 -17.85 8.91
N ALA A 590 -15.46 -17.03 8.65
CA ALA A 590 -15.52 -15.59 8.95
C ALA A 590 -15.33 -15.23 10.43
N SER A 591 -15.39 -16.24 11.32
CA SER A 591 -15.13 -16.10 12.75
C SER A 591 -13.65 -15.87 13.11
N SER A 592 -12.71 -16.05 12.18
CA SER A 592 -11.26 -16.01 12.47
C SER A 592 -10.54 -14.72 12.05
N GLY A 593 -11.24 -13.77 11.43
CA GLY A 593 -10.61 -12.60 10.79
C GLY A 593 -9.75 -13.01 9.58
N LEU A 594 -9.27 -11.99 8.86
CA LEU A 594 -8.26 -12.18 7.81
C LEU A 594 -7.05 -12.91 8.40
N PRO A 595 -6.59 -14.04 7.82
CA PRO A 595 -5.28 -14.56 8.19
C PRO A 595 -4.26 -13.47 7.86
N ALA A 596 -3.52 -12.97 8.86
CA ALA A 596 -2.43 -12.02 8.66
C ALA A 596 -1.43 -12.47 7.57
N ASP A 597 -1.44 -13.76 7.22
CA ASP A 597 -0.61 -14.40 6.21
C ASP A 597 -1.12 -14.31 4.75
N VAL A 598 -2.28 -13.71 4.44
CA VAL A 598 -2.75 -13.62 3.03
C VAL A 598 -1.74 -12.85 2.16
N HIS A 599 -1.21 -11.75 2.68
CA HIS A 599 -0.18 -10.97 2.00
C HIS A 599 1.16 -11.70 1.90
N GLY A 600 1.54 -12.46 2.94
CA GLY A 600 2.74 -13.28 2.95
C GLY A 600 2.68 -14.39 1.90
N VAL A 601 1.58 -15.13 1.87
CA VAL A 601 1.30 -16.20 0.91
C VAL A 601 1.25 -15.69 -0.53
N LEU A 602 0.49 -14.63 -0.79
CA LEU A 602 0.40 -14.05 -2.14
C LEU A 602 1.74 -13.45 -2.56
N GLY A 603 2.41 -12.72 -1.67
CA GLY A 603 3.74 -12.17 -1.94
C GLY A 603 4.75 -13.27 -2.29
N GLN A 604 4.81 -14.35 -1.51
CA GLN A 604 5.68 -15.49 -1.79
C GLN A 604 5.42 -16.07 -3.19
N LEU A 605 4.15 -16.23 -3.57
CA LEU A 605 3.78 -16.70 -4.90
C LEU A 605 4.22 -15.72 -6.02
N GLY A 606 4.11 -14.41 -5.79
CA GLY A 606 4.62 -13.42 -6.73
C GLY A 606 6.14 -13.45 -6.87
N LEU A 607 6.88 -13.65 -5.76
CA LEU A 607 8.33 -13.84 -5.80
C LEU A 607 8.71 -15.13 -6.56
N GLU A 608 7.93 -16.20 -6.41
CA GLU A 608 8.11 -17.43 -7.18
C GLU A 608 7.83 -17.22 -8.68
N ALA A 609 6.81 -16.43 -9.03
CA ALA A 609 6.54 -16.03 -10.41
C ALA A 609 7.70 -15.21 -11.00
N TYR A 610 8.28 -14.30 -10.21
CA TYR A 610 9.47 -13.54 -10.61
C TYR A 610 10.71 -14.45 -10.82
N ARG A 611 10.99 -15.36 -9.89
CA ARG A 611 12.11 -16.32 -10.00
C ARG A 611 11.97 -17.23 -11.22
N ALA A 612 10.74 -17.56 -11.62
CA ALA A 612 10.48 -18.38 -12.79
C ALA A 612 10.99 -17.72 -14.09
N VAL A 613 11.11 -16.39 -14.13
CA VAL A 613 11.65 -15.67 -15.29
C VAL A 613 13.13 -15.32 -15.16
N GLU A 614 13.71 -15.18 -13.96
CA GLU A 614 15.13 -14.83 -13.83
C GLU A 614 16.12 -15.92 -14.25
N GLY A 615 15.73 -17.20 -14.25
CA GLY A 615 16.61 -18.32 -14.66
C GLY A 615 17.85 -18.56 -13.79
N ARG A 616 18.20 -17.65 -12.86
CA ARG A 616 19.21 -17.72 -11.78
C ARG A 616 18.76 -16.77 -10.67
N GLY A 617 19.04 -17.08 -9.39
CA GLY A 617 18.48 -16.38 -8.23
C GLY A 617 18.71 -14.85 -8.20
N LEU A 618 17.94 -14.17 -7.34
CA LEU A 618 17.92 -12.71 -7.16
C LEU A 618 19.32 -12.10 -7.19
N PRO A 619 19.49 -10.85 -7.67
CA PRO A 619 20.76 -10.15 -7.61
C PRO A 619 21.32 -10.18 -6.18
N GLN A 620 22.39 -10.95 -5.97
CA GLN A 620 23.08 -11.04 -4.68
C GLN A 620 23.98 -9.83 -4.49
N SER A 621 23.96 -9.31 -3.25
CA SER A 621 24.75 -8.22 -2.65
C SER A 621 24.60 -6.85 -3.25
#